data_AF-A0A964D3J6-F1
#
_entry.id   AF-A0A964D3J6-F1
#
_cell.length_a   1.000
_cell.length_b   1.000
_cell.length_c   1.000
_cell.angle_alpha   90.00
_cell.angle_beta   90.00
_cell.angle_gamma   90.00
#
_symmetry.space_group_name_H-M   'P 1'
#
loop_
_entity.id
_entity.type
_entity.pdbx_description
1 polymer ?
#
loop_
_entity_poly.entity_id
_entity_poly.type
_entity_poly.pdbx_seq_one_letter_code
_entity_poly.pdbx_strand_id
1 'polypeptide(L)'
;MKLKPKITIADHFFDLEDPRVERTRHHQLIDIITLSICAVICGADTWVDIESYGRAKYEWLKKFLELPNGIPSHDTIARVFSRLNPEQFQKCFLSWIQSISCLNPGE
;
A
#
# COMPACT_ATOMS: atom_id res chain seq x y z
N MET A 1 -10.18 24.59 15.85
CA MET A 1 -10.50 23.19 15.49
C MET A 1 -9.16 22.49 15.22
N LYS A 2 -8.68 21.62 16.12
CA LYS A 2 -7.39 20.93 15.91
C LYS A 2 -7.63 19.87 14.82
N LEU A 3 -6.96 20.01 13.68
CA LEU A 3 -7.02 19.02 12.60
C LEU A 3 -6.53 17.67 13.16
N LYS A 4 -7.26 16.59 12.86
CA LYS A 4 -6.82 15.24 13.23
C LYS A 4 -5.51 14.95 12.49
N PRO A 5 -4.49 14.38 13.16
CA PRO A 5 -3.27 13.99 12.48
C PRO A 5 -3.59 12.95 11.42
N LYS A 6 -3.03 13.14 10.23
CA LYS A 6 -2.97 12.12 9.18
C LYS A 6 -2.05 10.99 9.67
N ILE A 7 -2.58 9.79 9.81
CA ILE A 7 -1.86 8.65 10.41
C ILE A 7 -1.97 7.37 9.58
N THR A 8 -2.92 7.31 8.65
CA THR A 8 -3.14 6.11 7.82
C THR A 8 -2.24 6.14 6.60
N ILE A 9 -1.94 4.96 6.02
CA ILE A 9 -1.20 4.87 4.77
C ILE A 9 -1.91 5.70 3.68
N ALA A 10 -3.24 5.61 3.58
CA ALA A 10 -4.03 6.38 2.62
C ALA A 10 -3.80 7.91 2.73
N ASP A 11 -3.70 8.43 3.96
CA ASP A 11 -3.50 9.87 4.17
C ASP A 11 -2.17 10.40 3.62
N HIS A 12 -1.13 9.56 3.64
CA HIS A 12 0.24 9.89 3.23
C HIS A 12 0.53 9.54 1.77
N PHE A 13 -0.24 8.62 1.19
CA PHE A 13 -0.13 8.20 -0.20
C PHE A 13 -1.11 8.92 -1.13
N PHE A 14 -1.88 9.88 -0.63
CA PHE A 14 -2.84 10.66 -1.43
C PHE A 14 -2.20 11.41 -2.61
N ASP A 15 -0.99 11.95 -2.42
CA ASP A 15 -0.27 12.70 -3.46
C ASP A 15 0.50 11.79 -4.43
N LEU A 16 0.49 10.46 -4.23
CA LEU A 16 1.16 9.53 -5.13
C LEU A 16 0.35 9.40 -6.41
N GLU A 17 0.95 9.85 -7.52
CA GLU A 17 0.33 9.72 -8.83
C GLU A 17 0.18 8.25 -9.22
N ASP A 18 -0.97 7.89 -9.80
CA ASP A 18 -1.19 6.56 -10.39
C ASP A 18 -0.72 6.55 -11.86
N PRO A 19 0.45 5.97 -12.18
CA PRO A 19 1.02 5.96 -13.53
C PRO A 19 0.31 4.96 -14.45
N ARG A 20 -0.66 4.18 -13.94
CA ARG A 20 -1.38 3.18 -14.73
C ARG A 20 -2.39 3.89 -15.63
N VAL A 21 -2.60 3.33 -16.82
CA VAL A 21 -3.66 3.80 -17.72
C VAL A 21 -5.02 3.48 -17.08
N GLU A 22 -5.96 4.44 -17.10
CA GLU A 22 -7.27 4.35 -16.44
C GLU A 22 -7.98 3.00 -16.65
N ARG A 23 -8.06 2.54 -17.92
CA ARG A 23 -8.69 1.26 -18.29
C ARG A 23 -8.05 -0.01 -17.68
N THR A 24 -6.89 0.12 -17.05
CA THR A 24 -6.14 -0.98 -16.42
C THR A 24 -6.18 -0.95 -14.89
N ARG A 25 -6.86 0.03 -14.30
CA ARG A 25 -6.95 0.25 -12.84
C ARG A 25 -8.05 -0.61 -12.19
N HIS A 26 -8.03 -1.92 -12.42
CA HIS A 26 -9.00 -2.84 -11.79
C HIS A 26 -8.84 -2.93 -10.26
N HIS A 27 -7.64 -2.70 -9.75
CA HIS A 27 -7.38 -2.66 -8.31
C HIS A 27 -6.98 -1.23 -7.92
N GLN A 28 -7.48 -0.74 -6.78
CA GLN A 28 -7.10 0.57 -6.28
C GLN A 28 -5.60 0.61 -5.99
N LEU A 29 -4.95 1.73 -6.31
CA LEU A 29 -3.51 1.86 -6.08
C LEU A 29 -3.19 1.71 -4.59
N ILE A 30 -4.00 2.33 -3.73
CA ILE A 30 -3.81 2.27 -2.28
C ILE A 30 -3.97 0.86 -1.72
N ASP A 31 -4.87 0.05 -2.27
CA ASP A 31 -5.05 -1.35 -1.86
C ASP A 31 -3.81 -2.17 -2.20
N ILE A 32 -3.24 -1.99 -3.40
CA ILE A 32 -2.01 -2.70 -3.83
C ILE A 32 -0.84 -2.32 -2.92
N ILE A 33 -0.67 -1.02 -2.65
CA ILE A 33 0.43 -0.51 -1.81
C ILE A 33 0.29 -1.03 -0.38
N THR A 34 -0.90 -0.91 0.21
CA THR A 34 -1.14 -1.35 1.59
C THR A 34 -0.96 -2.86 1.73
N LEU A 35 -1.50 -3.66 0.80
CA LEU A 35 -1.28 -5.10 0.74
C LEU A 35 0.22 -5.43 0.71
N SER A 36 0.98 -4.75 -0.15
CA SER A 36 2.41 -5.02 -0.34
C SER A 36 3.23 -4.68 0.90
N ILE A 37 2.94 -3.53 1.54
CA ILE A 37 3.58 -3.14 2.80
C ILE A 37 3.30 -4.19 3.88
N CYS A 38 2.04 -4.60 4.07
CA CYS A 38 1.69 -5.62 5.06
C CYS A 38 2.40 -6.95 4.78
N ALA A 39 2.44 -7.39 3.52
CA ALA A 39 3.11 -8.63 3.14
C ALA A 39 4.61 -8.59 3.42
N VAL A 40 5.30 -7.51 3.03
CA VAL A 40 6.75 -7.33 3.24
C VAL A 40 7.08 -7.27 4.74
N ILE A 41 6.28 -6.58 5.56
CA ILE A 41 6.44 -6.57 7.03
C ILE A 41 6.31 -8.00 7.59
N CYS A 42 5.46 -8.83 7.00
CA CYS A 42 5.29 -10.24 7.36
C CYS A 42 6.33 -11.19 6.71
N GLY A 43 7.37 -10.66 6.06
CA GLY A 43 8.47 -11.45 5.49
C GLY A 43 8.27 -11.94 4.06
N ALA A 44 7.37 -11.30 3.28
CA ALA A 44 7.27 -11.58 1.85
C ALA A 44 8.43 -10.93 1.09
N ASP A 45 9.23 -11.73 0.37
CA ASP A 45 10.40 -11.25 -0.38
C ASP A 45 10.18 -11.22 -1.90
N THR A 46 9.10 -11.86 -2.40
CA THR A 46 8.77 -11.91 -3.82
C THR A 46 7.35 -11.43 -4.11
N TRP A 47 7.08 -11.06 -5.37
CA TRP A 47 5.73 -10.70 -5.81
C TRP A 47 4.72 -11.84 -5.63
N VAL A 48 5.19 -13.09 -5.78
CA VAL A 48 4.38 -14.30 -5.56
C VAL A 48 4.05 -14.47 -4.07
N ASP A 49 4.97 -14.13 -3.18
CA ASP A 49 4.72 -14.15 -1.73
C ASP A 49 3.69 -13.09 -1.34
N ILE A 50 3.73 -11.90 -1.94
CA ILE A 50 2.75 -10.84 -1.68
C ILE A 50 1.35 -11.29 -2.14
N GLU A 51 1.23 -11.89 -3.32
CA GLU A 51 -0.03 -12.47 -3.78
C GLU A 51 -0.52 -13.56 -2.82
N SER A 52 0.39 -14.46 -2.41
CA SER A 52 0.08 -15.57 -1.51
C SER A 52 -0.36 -15.08 -0.12
N TYR A 53 0.30 -14.06 0.42
CA TYR A 53 -0.10 -13.37 1.65
C TYR A 53 -1.49 -12.76 1.51
N GLY A 54 -1.74 -12.05 0.40
CA GLY A 54 -3.04 -11.46 0.11
C GLY A 54 -4.16 -12.48 0.10
N ARG A 55 -3.94 -13.64 -0.55
CA ARG A 55 -4.91 -14.75 -0.57
C ARG A 55 -5.11 -15.34 0.83
N ALA A 56 -4.03 -15.58 1.57
CA ALA A 56 -4.08 -16.17 2.92
C ALA A 56 -4.74 -15.24 3.96
N LYS A 57 -4.64 -13.92 3.79
CA LYS A 57 -5.17 -12.91 4.71
C LYS A 57 -6.38 -12.15 4.16
N TYR A 58 -7.00 -12.64 3.08
CA TYR A 58 -8.06 -11.94 2.36
C TYR A 58 -9.18 -11.42 3.27
N GLU A 59 -9.74 -12.29 4.13
CA GLU A 59 -10.81 -11.94 5.07
C GLU A 59 -10.41 -10.87 6.10
N TRP A 60 -9.13 -10.81 6.46
CA TRP A 60 -8.61 -9.79 7.37
C TRP A 60 -8.38 -8.46 6.64
N LEU A 61 -7.78 -8.52 5.44
CA LEU A 61 -7.52 -7.35 4.60
C LEU A 61 -8.83 -6.62 4.22
N LYS A 62 -9.89 -7.38 3.92
CA LYS A 62 -11.20 -6.82 3.56
C LYS A 62 -11.89 -6.01 4.67
N LYS A 63 -11.39 -6.06 5.90
CA LYS A 63 -11.91 -5.24 7.01
C LYS A 63 -11.54 -3.77 6.86
N PHE A 64 -10.51 -3.45 6.07
CA PHE A 64 -10.00 -2.08 5.92
C PHE A 64 -9.54 -1.73 4.50
N LEU A 65 -9.45 -2.69 3.57
CA LEU A 65 -9.26 -2.47 2.14
C LEU A 65 -10.53 -2.80 1.38
N GLU A 66 -10.80 -2.09 0.28
CA GLU A 66 -12.01 -2.34 -0.52
C GLU A 66 -11.85 -3.58 -1.42
N LEU A 67 -10.67 -3.76 -2.02
CA LEU A 67 -10.33 -4.91 -2.88
C LEU A 67 -11.43 -5.22 -3.92
N PRO A 68 -11.81 -4.26 -4.78
CA PRO A 68 -12.99 -4.38 -5.65
C PRO A 68 -12.96 -5.56 -6.61
N ASN A 69 -11.76 -6.00 -7.01
CA ASN A 69 -11.53 -7.16 -7.86
C ASN A 69 -10.69 -8.25 -7.16
N GLY A 70 -10.74 -8.30 -5.83
CA GLY A 70 -9.96 -9.24 -5.03
C GLY A 70 -8.46 -8.92 -4.98
N ILE A 71 -7.66 -9.95 -4.71
CA ILE A 71 -6.20 -9.83 -4.60
C ILE A 71 -5.59 -9.71 -6.00
N PRO A 72 -4.78 -8.66 -6.27
CA PRO A 72 -4.06 -8.54 -7.53
C PRO A 72 -3.05 -9.69 -7.70
N SER A 73 -2.85 -10.14 -8.94
CA SER A 73 -1.81 -11.13 -9.24
C SER A 73 -0.41 -10.56 -9.02
N HIS A 74 0.58 -11.42 -8.78
CA HIS A 74 1.99 -11.03 -8.68
C HIS A 74 2.45 -10.19 -9.89
N ASP A 75 2.02 -10.52 -11.11
CA ASP A 75 2.28 -9.73 -12.32
C ASP A 75 1.71 -8.32 -12.26
N THR A 76 0.51 -8.18 -11.67
CA THR A 76 -0.16 -6.89 -11.52
C THR A 76 0.60 -6.04 -10.51
N ILE A 77 0.96 -6.63 -9.37
CA ILE A 77 1.74 -5.97 -8.31
C ILE A 77 3.09 -5.51 -8.89
N ALA A 78 3.84 -6.42 -9.52
CA ALA A 78 5.13 -6.11 -10.13
C ALA A 78 5.04 -4.96 -11.15
N ARG A 79 4.02 -4.99 -12.02
CA ARG A 79 3.80 -3.93 -13.03
C ARG A 79 3.44 -2.58 -12.42
N VAL A 80 2.71 -2.56 -11.31
CA VAL A 80 2.40 -1.31 -10.60
C VAL A 80 3.70 -0.72 -10.06
N PHE A 81 4.44 -1.49 -9.25
CA PHE A 81 5.67 -1.01 -8.64
C PHE A 81 6.75 -0.62 -9.66
N SER A 82 6.84 -1.33 -10.80
CA SER A 82 7.79 -0.99 -11.86
C SER A 82 7.48 0.34 -12.57
N ARG A 83 6.26 0.88 -12.41
CA ARG A 83 5.82 2.13 -13.04
C ARG A 83 5.75 3.29 -12.07
N LEU A 84 5.68 3.03 -10.77
CA LEU A 84 5.62 4.07 -9.75
C LEU A 84 6.87 4.94 -9.82
N ASN A 85 6.69 6.24 -9.62
CA ASN A 85 7.80 7.15 -9.42
C ASN A 85 8.46 6.81 -8.06
N PRO A 86 9.73 6.36 -8.03
CA PRO A 86 10.37 5.91 -6.81
C PRO A 86 10.56 7.04 -5.79
N GLU A 87 10.82 8.27 -6.23
CA GLU A 87 11.02 9.43 -5.36
C GLU A 87 9.71 9.84 -4.67
N GLN A 88 8.60 9.87 -5.42
CA GLN A 88 7.27 10.14 -4.85
C GLN A 88 6.87 9.05 -3.85
N PHE A 89 7.05 7.79 -4.23
CA PHE A 89 6.74 6.66 -3.36
C PHE A 89 7.54 6.72 -2.06
N GLN A 90 8.86 6.94 -2.14
CA GLN A 90 9.72 7.07 -0.97
C GLN A 90 9.30 8.23 -0.08
N LYS A 91 8.95 9.39 -0.66
CA LYS A 91 8.47 10.56 0.08
C LYS A 91 7.18 10.24 0.85
N CYS A 92 6.20 9.60 0.21
CA CYS A 92 4.96 9.16 0.86
C CYS A 92 5.24 8.17 1.99
N PHE A 93 6.08 7.17 1.73
CA PHE A 93 6.44 6.14 2.71
C PHE A 93 7.15 6.73 3.93
N LEU A 94 8.15 7.60 3.73
CA LEU A 94 8.85 8.27 4.83
C LEU A 94 7.92 9.18 5.64
N SER A 95 7.03 9.90 4.97
CA SER A 95 6.03 10.73 5.64
C SER A 95 5.13 9.91 6.58
N TRP A 96 4.73 8.71 6.13
CA TRP A 96 3.95 7.78 6.95
C TRP A 96 4.76 7.21 8.12
N ILE A 97 5.99 6.75 7.90
CA ILE A 97 6.84 6.23 8.99
C ILE A 97 7.11 7.30 10.05
N GLN A 98 7.37 8.55 9.62
CA GLN A 98 7.59 9.66 10.53
C GLN A 98 6.36 9.99 11.37
N SER A 99 5.15 9.88 10.80
CA SER A 99 3.92 10.13 11.56
C SER A 99 3.71 9.06 12.65
N ILE A 100 4.09 7.81 12.39
CA ILE A 100 4.07 6.73 13.39
C ILE A 100 5.15 6.95 14.46
N SER A 101 6.38 7.29 14.08
CA SER A 101 7.47 7.46 15.05
C SER A 101 7.21 8.62 16.03
N CYS A 102 6.56 9.69 15.57
CA CYS A 102 6.18 10.81 16.43
C CYS A 102 5.07 10.46 17.44
N LEU A 103 4.30 9.39 17.21
CA LEU A 103 3.27 8.91 18.14
C LEU A 103 3.85 8.04 19.26
N ASN A 104 4.98 7.37 18.99
CA ASN A 104 5.68 6.52 19.96
C ASN A 104 7.14 6.97 20.10
N PRO A 105 7.42 8.11 20.78
CA PRO A 105 8.78 8.49 21.08
C PRO A 105 9.36 7.56 22.15
N GLY A 106 10.03 6.48 21.71
CA GLY A 106 10.94 5.68 22.53
C GLY A 106 10.37 4.40 23.14
N GLU A 107 9.99 3.45 22.29
CA GLU A 107 10.58 2.10 22.43
C GLU A 107 11.88 2.04 21.63
#